data_AF-A0A3C1LFH3-F1
#
_entry.id   AF-A0A3C1LFH3-F1
#
_cell.length_a   1.000
_cell.length_b   1.000
_cell.length_c   1.000
_cell.angle_alpha   90.00
_cell.angle_beta   90.00
_cell.angle_gamma   90.00
#
_symmetry.space_group_name_H-M   'P 1'
#
loop_
_entity.id
_entity.type
_entity.pdbx_description
1 polymer ?
#
loop_
_entity_poly.entity_id
_entity_poly.type
_entity_poly.pdbx_seq_one_letter_code
_entity_poly.pdbx_strand_id
1 'polypeptide(L)' 'EQALEIADRLILSGALDVVVIDSVAALVPKGELEGEMGDSKMGLQARLMSQALRKLTATISKT' A
#
# COMPACT_ATOMS: atom_id res chain seq x y z
N GLU A 1 2.97 4.68 3.00
CA GLU A 1 2.81 4.21 1.60
C GLU A 1 3.97 3.40 1.04
N GLN A 2 5.20 3.60 1.54
CA GLN A 2 6.42 2.98 0.97
C GLN A 2 6.34 1.47 0.72
N ALA A 3 5.74 0.68 1.60
CA ALA A 3 5.62 -0.77 1.41
C ALA A 3 4.84 -1.12 0.12
N LEU A 4 3.78 -0.38 -0.20
CA LEU A 4 2.98 -0.60 -1.42
C LEU A 4 3.74 -0.14 -2.68
N GLU A 5 4.59 0.89 -2.57
CA GLU A 5 5.48 1.30 -3.67
C GLU A 5 6.58 0.29 -3.94
N ILE A 6 7.11 -0.36 -2.89
CA ILE A 6 8.07 -1.45 -3.05
C ILE A 6 7.40 -2.63 -3.77
N ALA A 7 6.20 -3.02 -3.34
CA ALA A 7 5.44 -4.08 -4.02
C ALA A 7 5.21 -3.75 -5.50
N ASP A 8 4.81 -2.51 -5.83
CA ASP A 8 4.61 -2.05 -7.21
C ASP A 8 5.89 -2.15 -8.06
N ARG A 9 7.05 -1.76 -7.49
CA ARG A 9 8.36 -1.89 -8.17
C ARG A 9 8.77 -3.34 -8.38
N LEU A 10 8.50 -4.19 -7.39
CA LEU A 10 8.78 -5.62 -7.47
C LEU A 10 7.93 -6.27 -8.58
N ILE A 11 6.64 -5.94 -8.68
CA ILE A 11 5.78 -6.42 -9.77
C ILE A 11 6.29 -5.91 -11.12
N LEU A 12 6.58 -4.60 -11.25
CA LEU A 12 7.11 -4.01 -12.49
C LEU A 12 8.42 -4.65 -12.98
N SER A 13 9.22 -5.22 -12.08
CA SER A 13 10.46 -5.90 -12.47
C SER A 13 10.22 -7.17 -13.28
N GLY A 14 9.04 -7.79 -13.17
CA GLY A 14 8.73 -9.08 -13.77
C GLY A 14 9.58 -10.25 -13.24
N ALA A 15 10.36 -10.03 -12.18
CA ALA A 15 11.30 -11.03 -11.65
C ALA A 15 10.66 -11.98 -10.61
N LEU A 16 9.41 -11.74 -10.22
CA LEU A 16 8.69 -12.49 -9.18
C LEU A 16 7.31 -12.90 -9.68
N ASP A 17 6.94 -14.16 -9.44
CA ASP A 17 5.61 -14.67 -9.78
C ASP A 17 4.54 -14.33 -8.72
N VAL A 18 4.95 -14.20 -7.45
CA VAL A 18 4.05 -13.97 -6.31
C VAL A 18 4.69 -13.00 -5.32
N VAL A 19 3.90 -12.04 -4.85
CA VAL A 19 4.25 -11.09 -3.78
C VAL A 19 3.18 -11.14 -2.70
N VAL A 20 3.58 -11.30 -1.43
CA VAL A 20 2.68 -11.35 -0.26
C VAL A 20 2.95 -10.15 0.64
N ILE A 21 1.88 -9.50 1.09
CA ILE A 21 1.94 -8.41 2.07
C ILE A 21 1.33 -8.92 3.38
N ASP A 22 2.18 -9.08 4.40
CA ASP A 22 1.76 -9.46 5.75
C ASP A 22 2.19 -8.36 6.74
N SER A 23 1.27 -7.56 7.33
CA SER A 23 -0.19 -7.52 7.14
C SER A 23 -0.67 -6.12 6.78
N VAL A 24 -1.90 -6.01 6.23
CA VAL A 24 -2.53 -4.72 5.91
C VAL A 24 -2.75 -3.86 7.16
N ALA A 25 -2.97 -4.47 8.32
CA ALA A 25 -3.14 -3.74 9.59
C ALA A 25 -1.86 -3.01 10.01
N ALA A 26 -0.69 -3.53 9.62
CA ALA A 26 0.61 -2.90 9.92
C ALA A 26 0.99 -1.79 8.92
N LEU A 27 0.23 -1.60 7.83
CA LEU A 27 0.48 -0.55 6.85
C LEU A 27 -0.01 0.80 7.37
N VAL A 28 0.66 1.38 8.35
CA VAL A 28 0.26 2.65 8.94
C VAL A 28 0.52 3.82 7.95
N PRO A 29 -0.49 4.65 7.63
CA PRO A 29 -0.30 5.82 6.79
C PRO A 29 0.67 6.80 7.44
N LYS A 30 1.46 7.51 6.63
CA LYS A 30 2.40 8.52 7.14
C LYS A 30 1.70 9.57 8.01
N GLY A 31 0.51 10.01 7.57
CA GLY A 31 -0.31 10.94 8.35
C GLY A 31 -0.71 10.39 9.72
N GLU A 32 -0.89 9.09 9.89
CA GLU A 32 -1.17 8.49 11.21
C GLU A 32 0.09 8.35 12.06
N LEU A 33 1.24 8.01 11.45
CA LEU A 33 2.55 7.93 12.14
C LEU A 33 3.03 9.28 12.68
N GLU A 34 2.75 10.37 11.97
CA GLU A 34 3.14 11.74 12.37
C GLU A 34 2.09 12.42 13.26
N GLY A 35 0.96 11.77 13.52
CA GLY A 35 -0.11 12.30 14.38
C GLY A 35 0.08 12.00 15.85
N GLU A 36 -0.80 12.55 16.68
CA GLU A 36 -0.89 12.18 18.09
C GLU A 36 -1.86 11.00 18.28
N MET A 37 -1.61 10.20 19.30
CA MET A 37 -2.50 9.09 19.65
C MET A 37 -3.84 9.64 20.12
N GLY A 38 -4.93 9.26 19.43
CA GLY A 38 -6.28 9.80 19.66
C GLY A 38 -6.75 10.76 18.57
N ASP A 39 -5.88 11.17 17.65
CA ASP A 39 -6.27 11.94 16.47
C ASP A 39 -7.23 11.13 15.58
N SER A 40 -8.41 11.68 15.33
CA SER A 40 -9.38 11.07 14.42
C SER A 40 -8.94 11.26 12.96
N LYS A 41 -8.33 10.22 12.38
CA LYS A 41 -8.00 10.15 10.94
C LYS A 41 -8.90 9.14 10.22
N MET A 42 -10.22 9.34 10.37
CA MET A 42 -11.23 8.44 9.81
C MET A 42 -11.02 8.18 8.32
N GLY A 43 -10.99 6.90 7.96
CA GLY A 43 -10.92 6.45 6.56
C GLY A 43 -9.60 6.70 5.86
N LEU A 44 -8.55 7.17 6.55
CA LEU A 44 -7.23 7.39 5.95
C LEU A 44 -6.66 6.09 5.36
N GLN A 45 -6.70 5.01 6.14
CA GLN A 45 -6.25 3.69 5.70
C GLN A 45 -7.05 3.18 4.48
N ALA A 46 -8.38 3.29 4.52
CA ALA A 46 -9.25 2.84 3.43
C ALA A 46 -8.99 3.60 2.12
N ARG A 47 -8.77 4.92 2.20
CA ARG A 47 -8.43 5.76 1.04
C ARG A 47 -7.06 5.41 0.46
N LEU A 48 -6.06 5.24 1.32
CA LEU A 48 -4.72 4.82 0.91
C LEU A 48 -4.78 3.48 0.18
N MET A 49 -5.44 2.48 0.76
CA MET A 49 -5.58 1.16 0.17
C MET A 49 -6.35 1.20 -1.16
N SER A 50 -7.41 1.99 -1.26
CA SER A 50 -8.19 2.15 -2.50
C SER A 50 -7.34 2.72 -3.65
N GLN A 51 -6.43 3.65 -3.35
CA GLN A 51 -5.50 4.21 -4.33
C GLN A 51 -4.41 3.21 -4.70
N ALA A 52 -3.79 2.58 -3.70
CA ALA A 52 -2.71 1.62 -3.91
C ALA A 52 -3.19 0.40 -4.71
N LEU A 53 -4.32 -0.20 -4.35
CA LEU A 53 -4.86 -1.35 -5.07
C LEU A 53 -5.20 -1.01 -6.52
N ARG A 54 -5.78 0.17 -6.78
CA ARG A 54 -6.07 0.61 -8.15
C ARG A 54 -4.79 0.72 -8.99
N LYS A 55 -3.70 1.22 -8.41
CA LYS A 55 -2.38 1.28 -9.06
C LYS A 55 -1.83 -0.12 -9.30
N LEU A 56 -1.80 -0.96 -8.27
CA LEU A 56 -1.27 -2.33 -8.33
C LEU A 56 -2.02 -3.18 -9.37
N THR A 57 -3.36 -3.10 -9.43
CA THR A 57 -4.14 -3.79 -10.47
C THR A 57 -3.69 -3.39 -11.87
N ALA A 58 -3.47 -2.09 -12.11
CA ALA A 58 -3.02 -1.60 -13.41
C ALA A 58 -1.59 -2.04 -13.74
N THR A 59 -0.73 -2.18 -12.73
CA THR A 59 0.64 -2.67 -12.88
C THR A 59 0.67 -4.17 -13.17
N ILE A 60 -0.04 -4.98 -12.38
CA ILE A 60 -0.14 -6.44 -12.53
C ILE A 60 -0.68 -6.82 -13.92
N SER A 61 -1.64 -6.06 -14.44
CA SER A 61 -2.20 -6.32 -15.77
C SER A 61 -1.22 -6.10 -16.94
N LYS A 62 -0.05 -5.48 -16.71
CA LYS A 62 0.94 -5.16 -17.75
C LYS A 62 2.11 -6.15 -17.79
N THR A 63 2.19 -7.05 -16.82
CA THR A 63 3.21 -8.09 -16.68
C THR A 63 2.60 -9.43 -17.02
#